data_AF-A0A8H8R0W7-F1
#
_entry.id   AF-A0A8H8R0W7-F1
#
_cell.length_a   1.000
_cell.length_b   1.000
_cell.length_c   1.000
_cell.angle_alpha   90.00
_cell.angle_beta   90.00
_cell.angle_gamma   90.00
#
_symmetry.space_group_name_H-M   'P 1'
#
loop_
_entity.id
_entity.type
_entity.pdbx_description
1 polymer ?
#
loop_
_entity_poly.entity_id
_entity_poly.type
_entity_poly.pdbx_seq_one_letter_code
_entity_poly.pdbx_strand_id
1 'polypeptide(L)'
;MTVSREVTTLSDPMLLEKVDKLRDLNIGQHVPLPQLVVAGDQSSGKSSLLESLTGIPFPKDQSLCTRHATQITSRRNINDRVDIRIIPGPHASEEHRKEVEGFQMHMPSRLKFCEQFEEILKKVSET
;
A
#
# COMPACT_ATOMS: atom_id res chain seq x y z
N MET A 1 -38.76 9.54 16.78
CA MET A 1 -37.29 9.59 16.90
C MET A 1 -36.70 9.06 15.61
N THR A 2 -36.47 9.94 14.65
CA THR A 2 -35.80 9.63 13.39
C THR A 2 -34.31 9.53 13.69
N VAL A 3 -33.78 8.31 13.74
CA VAL A 3 -32.33 8.11 13.74
C VAL A 3 -31.86 8.48 12.34
N SER A 4 -31.41 9.73 12.17
CA SER A 4 -30.70 10.15 10.98
C SER A 4 -29.47 9.25 10.83
N ARG A 5 -29.52 8.30 9.90
CA ARG A 5 -28.34 7.55 9.47
C ARG A 5 -27.43 8.55 8.76
N GLU A 6 -26.45 9.09 9.48
CA GLU A 6 -25.29 9.69 8.84
C GLU A 6 -24.65 8.62 7.95
N VAL A 7 -24.63 8.90 6.65
CA VAL A 7 -23.87 8.07 5.72
C VAL A 7 -22.40 8.34 6.01
N THR A 8 -21.77 7.52 6.85
CA THR A 8 -20.32 7.53 7.01
C THR A 8 -19.70 7.32 5.65
N THR A 9 -19.04 8.37 5.13
CA THR A 9 -18.31 8.30 3.88
C THR A 9 -17.11 7.36 4.07
N LEU A 10 -16.85 6.49 3.11
CA LEU A 10 -15.68 5.57 3.13
C LEU A 10 -14.34 6.31 3.26
N SER A 11 -14.34 7.61 3.00
CA SER A 11 -13.19 8.50 3.03
C SER A 11 -13.10 9.36 4.30
N ASP A 12 -13.94 9.15 5.32
CA ASP A 12 -13.90 9.92 6.58
C ASP A 12 -12.48 9.88 7.18
N PRO A 13 -11.81 11.05 7.26
CA PRO A 13 -10.48 11.14 7.80
C PRO A 13 -10.29 10.58 9.20
N MET A 14 -11.17 10.92 10.13
CA MET A 14 -11.01 10.56 11.52
C MET A 14 -11.28 9.07 11.74
N LEU A 15 -12.20 8.49 10.97
CA LEU A 15 -12.51 7.07 11.04
C LEU A 15 -11.32 6.23 10.56
N LEU A 16 -10.74 6.57 9.40
CA LEU A 16 -9.60 5.84 8.85
C LEU A 16 -8.38 5.89 9.79
N GLU A 17 -8.14 7.03 10.44
CA GLU A 17 -7.06 7.16 11.42
C GLU A 17 -7.26 6.25 12.64
N LYS A 18 -8.51 6.12 13.14
CA LYS A 18 -8.83 5.18 14.23
C LYS A 18 -8.62 3.73 13.81
N VAL A 19 -9.06 3.37 12.61
CA VAL A 19 -8.86 2.01 12.07
C VAL A 19 -7.36 1.70 11.93
N ASP A 20 -6.57 2.66 11.47
CA ASP A 20 -5.12 2.51 11.37
C ASP A 20 -4.47 2.30 12.74
N LYS A 21 -4.82 3.10 13.75
CA LYS A 21 -4.32 2.94 15.13
C LYS A 21 -4.66 1.56 15.72
N LEU A 22 -5.88 1.06 15.47
CA LEU A 22 -6.27 -0.29 15.91
C LEU A 22 -5.47 -1.37 15.18
N ARG A 23 -5.18 -1.17 13.89
CA ARG A 23 -4.36 -2.11 13.10
C ARG A 23 -2.92 -2.15 13.60
N ASP A 24 -2.34 -1.00 13.94
CA ASP A 24 -0.98 -0.88 14.47
C ASP A 24 -0.84 -1.56 15.86
N LEU A 25 -1.94 -1.68 16.60
CA LEU A 25 -2.02 -2.43 17.88
C LEU A 25 -2.28 -3.93 17.70
N ASN A 26 -2.25 -4.46 16.47
CA ASN A 26 -2.56 -5.85 16.14
C ASN A 26 -3.96 -6.32 16.57
N ILE A 27 -4.92 -5.40 16.81
CA ILE A 27 -6.29 -5.74 17.22
C ILE A 27 -7.03 -6.55 16.14
N GLY A 28 -6.60 -6.45 14.88
CA GLY A 28 -7.13 -7.23 13.76
C GLY A 28 -7.13 -8.75 13.97
N GLN A 29 -6.31 -9.28 14.88
CA GLN A 29 -6.28 -10.70 15.26
C GLN A 29 -7.41 -11.09 16.22
N HIS A 30 -7.97 -10.12 16.94
CA HIS A 30 -9.02 -10.32 17.95
C HIS A 30 -10.39 -9.86 17.44
N VAL A 31 -10.42 -8.80 16.63
CA VAL A 31 -11.65 -8.21 16.09
C VAL A 31 -11.42 -7.83 14.63
N PRO A 32 -12.34 -8.17 13.71
CA PRO A 32 -12.21 -7.78 12.30
C PRO A 32 -12.26 -6.25 12.17
N LEU A 33 -11.22 -5.69 11.56
CA LEU A 33 -11.17 -4.27 11.21
C LEU A 33 -11.71 -4.05 9.79
N PRO A 34 -12.31 -2.88 9.49
CA PRO A 34 -12.75 -2.56 8.14
C PRO A 34 -11.61 -2.67 7.11
N GLN A 35 -11.89 -3.38 6.02
CA GLN A 35 -10.97 -3.61 4.91
C GLN A 35 -11.72 -3.53 3.58
N LEU A 36 -11.09 -2.95 2.57
CA LEU A 36 -11.55 -3.02 1.19
C LEU A 36 -10.70 -4.07 0.46
N VAL A 37 -11.36 -5.09 -0.08
CA VAL A 37 -10.72 -6.14 -0.86
C VAL A 37 -11.24 -6.07 -2.29
N VAL A 38 -10.33 -6.07 -3.26
CA VAL A 38 -10.66 -6.10 -4.69
C VAL A 38 -10.26 -7.45 -5.24
N ALA A 39 -11.24 -8.28 -5.62
CA ALA A 39 -11.03 -9.62 -6.16
C ALA A 39 -11.71 -9.77 -7.53
N GLY A 40 -11.12 -10.60 -8.40
CA GLY A 40 -11.60 -10.85 -9.76
C GLY A 40 -10.52 -11.43 -10.67
N ASP A 41 -10.92 -11.89 -11.85
CA ASP A 41 -10.04 -12.55 -12.82
C ASP A 41 -8.88 -11.66 -13.31
N GLN A 42 -7.84 -12.28 -13.86
CA GLN A 42 -6.74 -11.53 -14.49
C GLN A 42 -7.32 -10.53 -15.51
N SER A 43 -6.82 -9.29 -15.48
CA SER A 43 -7.28 -8.20 -16.36
C SER A 43 -8.71 -7.69 -16.12
N SER A 44 -9.36 -8.04 -15.01
CA SER A 44 -10.71 -7.53 -14.64
C SER A 44 -10.75 -6.09 -14.12
N GLY A 45 -9.67 -5.30 -14.28
CA GLY A 45 -9.63 -3.89 -13.85
C GLY A 45 -9.32 -3.64 -12.36
N LYS A 46 -8.84 -4.64 -11.61
CA LYS A 46 -8.48 -4.50 -10.18
C LYS A 46 -7.48 -3.37 -9.94
N SER A 47 -6.40 -3.33 -10.71
CA SER A 47 -5.38 -2.29 -10.63
C SER A 47 -5.94 -0.91 -10.99
N SER A 48 -6.82 -0.83 -11.98
CA SER A 48 -7.48 0.43 -12.37
C SER A 48 -8.40 0.98 -11.27
N LEU A 49 -9.12 0.10 -10.56
CA LEU A 49 -9.93 0.50 -9.41
C LEU A 49 -9.04 1.02 -8.27
N LEU A 50 -7.96 0.32 -7.94
CA LEU A 50 -7.02 0.75 -6.92
C LEU A 50 -6.29 2.05 -7.31
N GLU A 51 -5.94 2.22 -8.59
CA GLU A 51 -5.38 3.47 -9.13
C GLU A 51 -6.38 4.63 -8.97
N SER A 52 -7.65 4.41 -9.26
CA SER A 52 -8.69 5.44 -9.12
C SER A 52 -8.92 5.84 -7.65
N LEU A 53 -8.79 4.89 -6.72
CA LEU A 53 -8.97 5.13 -5.28
C LEU A 53 -7.73 5.75 -4.61
N THR A 54 -6.53 5.36 -5.04
CA THR A 54 -5.27 5.77 -4.39
C THR A 54 -4.51 6.86 -5.15
N GLY A 55 -4.80 7.05 -6.44
CA GLY A 55 -4.05 7.87 -7.39
C GLY A 55 -2.61 7.37 -7.64
N ILE A 56 -2.33 6.10 -7.36
CA ILE A 56 -1.04 5.46 -7.62
C ILE A 56 -1.14 4.72 -8.94
N PRO A 57 -0.21 4.95 -9.89
CA PRO A 57 -0.26 4.33 -11.21
C PRO A 57 0.22 2.87 -11.12
N PHE A 58 -0.64 1.97 -10.63
CA PHE A 58 -0.30 0.55 -10.56
C PHE A 58 0.03 -0.01 -11.95
N PRO A 59 1.11 -0.80 -12.09
CA PRO A 59 1.53 -1.31 -13.39
C PRO A 59 0.42 -2.15 -14.04
N LYS A 60 0.20 -1.89 -15.33
CA LYS A 60 -0.81 -2.58 -16.17
C LYS A 60 -0.21 -3.67 -17.04
N ASP A 61 1.12 -3.71 -17.18
CA ASP A 61 1.84 -4.69 -17.99
C ASP A 61 1.78 -6.09 -17.38
N GLN A 62 1.53 -7.09 -18.24
CA GLN A 62 1.46 -8.50 -17.84
C GLN A 62 2.77 -9.03 -17.25
N SER A 63 3.92 -8.49 -17.67
CA SER A 63 5.24 -8.89 -17.18
C SER A 63 5.57 -8.33 -15.78
N LEU A 64 4.89 -7.25 -15.37
CA LEU A 64 5.04 -6.53 -14.08
C LEU A 64 3.84 -6.74 -13.13
N CYS A 65 2.88 -7.57 -13.53
CA CYS A 65 1.77 -8.03 -12.71
C CYS A 65 2.30 -8.57 -11.36
N THR A 66 2.16 -7.77 -10.30
CA THR A 66 2.45 -8.02 -8.86
C THR A 66 3.40 -9.20 -8.58
N ARG A 67 4.64 -9.17 -9.08
CA ARG A 67 5.66 -10.20 -8.77
C ARG A 67 6.02 -10.21 -7.29
N HIS A 68 5.97 -9.03 -6.68
CA HIS A 68 6.24 -8.83 -5.26
C HIS A 68 5.00 -8.24 -4.60
N ALA A 69 4.66 -8.79 -3.42
CA ALA A 69 3.65 -8.20 -2.57
C ALA A 69 4.08 -6.76 -2.21
N THR A 70 3.40 -5.77 -2.78
CA THR A 70 3.71 -4.37 -2.56
C THR A 70 2.80 -3.81 -1.47
N GLN A 71 3.37 -3.49 -0.32
CA GLN A 71 2.64 -2.80 0.75
C GLN A 71 2.82 -1.29 0.60
N ILE A 72 1.70 -0.59 0.38
CA ILE A 72 1.69 0.88 0.35
C ILE A 72 0.91 1.37 1.56
N THR A 73 1.57 2.18 2.39
CA THR A 73 0.96 2.78 3.58
C THR A 73 0.90 4.29 3.39
N SER A 74 -0.29 4.81 3.10
CA SER A 74 -0.53 6.26 3.03
C SER A 74 -0.96 6.76 4.40
N ARG A 75 -0.23 7.72 4.97
CA ARG A 75 -0.56 8.37 6.23
C ARG A 75 -0.71 9.86 6.00
N ARG A 76 -1.64 10.51 6.71
CA ARG A 76 -1.70 11.97 6.70
C ARG A 76 -0.53 12.51 7.49
N ASN A 77 0.33 13.26 6.81
CA ASN A 77 1.50 13.89 7.43
C ASN A 77 1.66 15.30 6.85
N ILE A 78 2.23 16.20 7.63
CA ILE A 78 2.57 17.57 7.19
C ILE A 78 3.71 17.51 6.18
N ASN A 79 4.63 16.55 6.35
CA ASN A 79 5.74 16.34 5.44
C ASN A 79 5.32 15.38 4.32
N ASP A 80 5.27 15.88 3.10
CA ASP A 80 5.15 15.04 1.91
C ASP A 80 6.51 14.35 1.68
N ARG A 81 6.57 13.05 1.95
CA ARG A 81 7.75 12.21 1.70
C ARG A 81 7.31 10.77 1.51
N VAL A 82 8.09 10.00 0.78
CA VAL A 82 7.88 8.56 0.64
C VAL A 82 9.17 7.83 0.97
N ASP A 83 9.08 6.90 1.91
CA ASP A 83 10.16 6.01 2.32
C ASP A 83 9.89 4.63 1.71
N ILE A 84 10.87 4.07 1.00
CA ILE A 84 10.74 2.82 0.26
C ILE A 84 11.82 1.86 0.75
N ARG A 85 11.40 0.65 1.12
CA ARG A 85 12.27 -0.41 1.65
C ARG A 85 11.75 -1.77 1.20
N ILE A 86 12.64 -2.77 1.18
CA ILE A 86 12.26 -4.16 0.97
C ILE A 86 12.10 -4.83 2.32
N ILE A 87 10.96 -5.50 2.54
CA ILE A 87 10.72 -6.31 3.74
C ILE A 87 11.05 -7.76 3.38
N PRO A 88 12.08 -8.36 4.01
CA PRO A 88 12.45 -9.75 3.73
C PRO A 88 11.31 -10.70 4.10
N GLY A 89 11.13 -11.76 3.32
CA GLY A 89 10.18 -12.82 3.63
C GLY A 89 10.55 -13.55 4.93
N PRO A 90 9.59 -14.18 5.62
CA PRO A 90 9.83 -14.85 6.91
C PRO A 90 10.80 -16.05 6.83
N HIS A 91 11.10 -16.52 5.62
CA HIS A 91 11.98 -17.67 5.34
C HIS A 91 13.19 -17.28 4.47
N ALA A 92 13.52 -15.99 4.37
CA ALA A 92 14.72 -15.54 3.66
C ALA A 92 16.00 -16.03 4.37
N SER A 93 17.06 -16.34 3.61
CA SER A 93 18.37 -16.63 4.19
C SER A 93 18.97 -15.37 4.84
N GLU A 94 19.89 -15.55 5.77
CA GLU A 94 20.55 -14.42 6.44
C GLU A 94 21.34 -13.54 5.46
N GLU A 95 21.93 -14.13 4.42
CA GLU A 95 22.63 -13.39 3.37
C GLU A 95 21.65 -12.52 2.57
N HIS A 96 20.56 -13.10 2.08
CA HIS A 96 19.55 -12.37 1.30
C HIS A 96 18.85 -11.31 2.15
N ARG A 97 18.60 -11.60 3.43
CA ARG A 97 18.02 -10.66 4.38
C ARG A 97 18.88 -9.40 4.51
N LYS A 98 20.19 -9.56 4.72
CA LYS A 98 21.12 -8.43 4.83
C LYS A 98 21.20 -7.61 3.54
N GLU A 99 21.17 -8.28 2.40
CA GLU A 99 21.15 -7.63 1.08
C GLU A 99 19.91 -6.74 0.93
N VAL A 100 18.71 -7.27 1.15
CA VAL A 100 17.48 -6.52 0.93
C VAL A 100 17.19 -5.48 2.02
N GLU A 101 17.64 -5.67 3.25
CA GLU A 101 17.54 -4.68 4.32
C GLU A 101 18.39 -3.42 4.03
N GLY A 102 19.42 -3.55 3.20
CA GLY A 102 20.22 -2.43 2.69
C GLY A 102 19.49 -1.55 1.67
N PHE A 103 18.42 -2.06 1.04
CA PHE A 103 17.66 -1.30 0.05
C PHE A 103 16.80 -0.23 0.73
N GLN A 104 17.19 1.03 0.57
CA GLN A 104 16.41 2.18 1.02
C GLN A 104 16.40 3.27 -0.06
N MET A 105 15.21 3.77 -0.39
CA MET A 105 15.03 4.94 -1.24
C MET A 105 14.13 5.95 -0.54
N HIS A 106 14.45 7.23 -0.71
CA HIS A 106 13.66 8.34 -0.19
C HIS A 106 13.23 9.23 -1.35
N MET A 107 11.94 9.56 -1.38
CA MET A 107 11.38 10.50 -2.35
C MET A 107 10.84 11.75 -1.64
N PRO A 108 11.07 12.93 -2.21
CA PRO A 108 10.69 14.20 -1.58
C PRO A 108 9.19 14.50 -1.70
N SER A 109 8.42 13.72 -2.46
CA SER A 109 6.98 13.92 -2.60
C SER A 109 6.26 12.69 -3.15
N ARG A 110 4.95 12.61 -2.89
CA ARG A 110 4.03 11.63 -3.50
C ARG A 110 4.04 11.74 -5.03
N LEU A 111 4.14 12.95 -5.57
CA LEU A 111 4.14 13.16 -7.03
C LEU A 111 5.35 12.46 -7.68
N LYS A 112 6.55 12.67 -7.13
CA LYS A 112 7.78 12.03 -7.61
C LYS A 112 7.73 10.51 -7.47
N PHE A 113 7.14 10.03 -6.39
CA PHE A 113 6.89 8.60 -6.20
C PHE A 113 5.98 8.03 -7.31
N CYS A 114 4.86 8.68 -7.63
CA CYS A 114 3.97 8.20 -8.70
C CYS A 114 4.66 8.23 -10.07
N GLU A 115 5.46 9.26 -10.37
CA GLU A 115 6.23 9.36 -11.63
C GLU A 115 7.23 8.21 -11.80
N GLN A 116 7.90 7.79 -10.72
CA GLN A 116 8.95 6.76 -10.75
C GLN A 116 8.49 5.38 -10.30
N PHE A 117 7.19 5.20 -10.03
CA PHE A 117 6.68 4.00 -9.37
C PHE A 117 7.06 2.71 -10.13
N GLU A 118 6.89 2.70 -11.44
CA GLU A 118 7.25 1.53 -12.27
C GLU A 118 8.76 1.27 -12.29
N GLU A 119 9.58 2.31 -12.32
CA GLU A 119 11.05 2.19 -12.29
C GLU A 119 11.52 1.63 -10.94
N ILE A 120 10.90 2.06 -9.84
CA ILE A 120 11.16 1.54 -8.50
C ILE A 120 10.85 0.04 -8.46
N LEU A 121 9.68 -0.37 -8.97
CA LEU A 121 9.30 -1.78 -9.00
C LEU A 121 10.26 -2.62 -9.84
N LYS A 122 10.77 -2.10 -10.97
CA LYS A 122 11.78 -2.77 -11.78
C LYS A 122 13.09 -2.96 -11.01
N LYS A 123 13.60 -1.90 -10.36
CA LYS A 123 14.81 -1.97 -9.52
C LYS A 123 14.70 -2.98 -8.39
N VAL A 124 13.54 -3.02 -7.72
CA VAL A 124 13.27 -4.00 -6.65
C VAL A 124 13.23 -5.42 -7.19
N SER A 125 12.74 -5.64 -8.42
CA SER A 125 12.71 -6.99 -9.02
C SER A 125 14.05 -7.50 -9.52
N GLU A 126 15.04 -6.61 -9.64
CA GLU A 126 16.42 -6.92 -10.06
C GLU A 126 17.37 -7.11 -8.87
N THR A 127 16.91 -6.78 -7.65
CA THR A 127 17.64 -6.98 -6.37
C THR A 127 17.29 -8.33 -5.78
#